data_AF-A0A1F6TJ00-F1
#
_entry.id   AF-A0A1F6TJ00-F1
#
_cell.length_a   1.000
_cell.length_b   1.000
_cell.length_c   1.000
_cell.angle_alpha   90.00
_cell.angle_beta   90.00
_cell.angle_gamma   90.00
#
_symmetry.space_group_name_H-M   'P 1'
#
loop_
_entity.id
_entity.type
_entity.pdbx_description
1 polymer ?
#
loop_
_entity_poly.entity_id
_entity_poly.type
_entity_poly.pdbx_seq_one_letter_code
_entity_poly.pdbx_strand_id
1 'polypeptide(L)'
;MLRAPDIDPVAIHLGPLAIHWYGLMYVVGFGLGWWLGVYRARRPGSGWRPEELSDVLFYIALGVILGGRLGYVLFYNLAHYLSHPLEVFYIWTGGMSFHGGLIGVAVALLLYARKTGRAWFAVTDFLAPLAPAGLGPGRIGNFINQELWGRVTDLPWGMVFRPGGPEPRHPTQLYEAALEGVALFVILWLYS
;
A
#
# COMPACT_ATOMS: atom_id res chain seq x y z
N MET A 1 -14.11 10.38 25.67
CA MET A 1 -13.10 10.86 24.70
C MET A 1 -11.96 9.87 24.69
N LEU A 2 -11.76 9.15 23.59
CA LEU A 2 -10.64 8.22 23.47
C LEU A 2 -9.41 9.01 23.01
N ARG A 3 -8.24 8.67 23.56
CA ARG A 3 -6.96 9.15 23.01
C ARG A 3 -6.42 8.07 22.10
N ALA A 4 -5.95 8.45 20.91
CA ALA A 4 -5.23 7.53 20.06
C ALA A 4 -4.00 7.00 20.84
N PRO A 5 -3.71 5.69 20.79
CA PRO A 5 -2.55 5.14 21.47
C PRO A 5 -1.26 5.87 21.05
N ASP A 6 -0.43 6.19 22.03
CA ASP A 6 0.89 6.76 21.78
C ASP A 6 1.85 5.64 21.37
N ILE A 7 1.85 5.33 20.07
CA ILE A 7 2.75 4.35 19.46
C ILE A 7 3.91 5.14 18.84
N ASP A 8 5.14 4.72 19.13
CA ASP A 8 6.32 5.20 18.42
C ASP A 8 6.25 4.72 16.96
N PRO A 9 6.28 5.61 15.96
CA PRO A 9 6.26 5.20 14.55
C PRO A 9 7.49 4.37 14.16
N VAL A 10 8.59 4.47 14.91
CA VAL A 10 9.77 3.63 14.72
C VAL A 10 9.58 2.31 15.48
N ALA A 11 9.57 1.22 14.74
CA ALA A 11 9.43 -0.12 15.30
C ALA A 11 10.76 -0.61 15.90
N ILE A 12 11.87 -0.39 15.19
CA ILE A 12 13.19 -0.90 15.55
C ILE A 12 14.26 0.12 15.13
N HIS A 13 15.20 0.38 16.04
CA HIS A 13 16.43 1.12 15.75
C HIS A 13 17.60 0.15 15.56
N LEU A 14 18.27 0.23 14.42
CA LEU A 14 19.52 -0.47 14.12
C LEU A 14 20.62 0.57 13.88
N GLY A 15 21.17 1.13 14.96
CA GLY A 15 22.10 2.26 14.88
C GLY A 15 21.44 3.48 14.23
N PRO A 16 21.99 4.04 13.12
CA PRO A 16 21.38 5.18 12.43
C PRO A 16 20.16 4.81 11.58
N LEU A 17 19.89 3.52 11.37
CA LEU A 17 18.76 3.05 10.57
C LEU A 17 17.51 2.90 11.44
N ALA A 18 16.47 3.69 11.14
CA ALA A 18 15.16 3.59 11.78
C ALA A 18 14.19 2.80 10.89
N ILE A 19 13.75 1.64 11.38
CA ILE A 19 12.74 0.81 10.71
C ILE A 19 11.37 1.23 11.23
N HIS A 20 10.52 1.75 10.35
CA HIS A 20 9.21 2.26 10.71
C HIS A 20 8.13 1.17 10.60
N TRP A 21 7.13 1.21 11.49
CA TRP A 21 5.97 0.31 11.41
C TRP A 21 5.27 0.40 10.06
N TYR A 22 5.19 1.58 9.47
CA TYR A 22 4.59 1.79 8.16
C TYR A 22 5.28 0.94 7.07
N GLY A 23 6.62 0.93 7.05
CA GLY A 23 7.38 0.08 6.14
C GLY A 23 7.17 -1.41 6.42
N LEU A 24 7.10 -1.81 7.69
CA LEU A 24 6.80 -3.19 8.08
C LEU A 24 5.39 -3.62 7.63
N MET A 25 4.39 -2.73 7.70
CA MET A 25 3.04 -3.02 7.22
C MET A 25 3.01 -3.24 5.69
N TYR A 26 3.83 -2.53 4.91
CA TYR A 26 4.00 -2.86 3.49
C TYR A 26 4.62 -4.25 3.31
N VAL A 27 5.64 -4.61 4.08
CA VAL A 27 6.25 -5.96 4.02
C VAL A 27 5.21 -7.03 4.35
N VAL A 28 4.39 -6.82 5.38
CA VAL A 28 3.28 -7.70 5.72
C VAL A 28 2.29 -7.80 4.55
N GLY A 29 1.90 -6.67 3.95
CA GLY A 29 0.95 -6.67 2.84
C GLY A 29 1.45 -7.39 1.59
N PHE A 30 2.70 -7.13 1.18
CA PHE A 30 3.34 -7.86 0.08
C PHE A 30 3.53 -9.34 0.41
N GLY A 31 3.93 -9.68 1.64
CA GLY A 31 4.11 -11.05 2.10
C GLY A 31 2.80 -11.84 2.11
N LEU A 32 1.71 -11.24 2.61
CA LEU A 32 0.37 -11.84 2.57
C LEU A 32 -0.12 -12.00 1.13
N GLY A 33 0.04 -10.98 0.28
CA GLY A 33 -0.31 -11.05 -1.13
C GLY A 33 0.44 -12.18 -1.86
N TRP A 34 1.74 -12.32 -1.61
CA TRP A 34 2.55 -13.42 -2.14
C TRP A 34 2.05 -14.78 -1.66
N TRP A 35 1.89 -14.95 -0.35
CA TRP A 35 1.49 -16.22 0.25
C TRP A 35 0.11 -16.67 -0.23
N LEU A 36 -0.87 -15.77 -0.23
CA LEU A 36 -2.23 -16.03 -0.71
C LEU A 36 -2.26 -16.28 -2.22
N GLY A 37 -1.45 -15.53 -2.98
CA GLY A 37 -1.29 -15.74 -4.42
C GLY A 37 -0.71 -17.12 -4.75
N VAL A 38 0.34 -17.55 -4.04
CA VAL A 38 0.94 -18.88 -4.17
C VAL A 38 -0.08 -19.96 -3.82
N TYR A 39 -0.84 -19.76 -2.75
CA TYR A 39 -1.92 -20.67 -2.37
C TYR A 39 -2.96 -20.82 -3.50
N ARG A 40 -3.39 -19.72 -4.15
CA ARG A 40 -4.31 -19.79 -5.30
C ARG A 40 -3.68 -20.44 -6.53
N ALA A 41 -2.43 -20.11 -6.85
CA ALA A 41 -1.75 -20.68 -8.02
C ALA A 41 -1.60 -22.21 -7.93
N ARG A 42 -1.46 -22.77 -6.73
CA ARG A 42 -1.40 -24.23 -6.52
C ARG A 42 -2.71 -24.96 -6.79
N ARG A 43 -3.84 -24.26 -6.95
CA ARG A 43 -5.13 -24.91 -7.23
C ARG A 43 -5.17 -25.46 -8.65
N PRO A 44 -5.76 -26.65 -8.89
CA PRO A 44 -5.93 -27.19 -10.24
C PRO A 44 -6.68 -26.20 -11.15
N GLY A 45 -6.18 -26.01 -12.36
CA GLY A 45 -6.80 -25.12 -13.34
C GLY A 45 -6.63 -23.62 -13.07
N SER A 46 -5.78 -23.21 -12.11
CA SER A 46 -5.52 -21.79 -11.82
C SER A 46 -4.99 -21.01 -13.03
N GLY A 47 -4.24 -21.66 -13.93
CA GLY A 47 -3.53 -20.98 -15.02
C GLY A 47 -2.29 -20.20 -14.57
N TRP A 48 -1.87 -20.38 -13.31
CA TRP A 48 -0.73 -19.71 -12.70
C TRP A 48 0.20 -20.72 -12.05
N ARG A 49 1.51 -20.51 -12.18
CA ARG A 49 2.51 -21.25 -11.42
C ARG A 49 2.92 -20.47 -10.17
N PRO A 50 3.17 -21.13 -9.03
CA PRO A 50 3.61 -20.46 -7.80
C PRO A 50 4.81 -19.52 -7.99
N GLU A 51 5.73 -19.85 -8.90
CA GLU A 51 6.94 -19.07 -9.15
C GLU A 51 6.63 -17.73 -9.85
N GLU A 52 5.51 -17.66 -10.59
CA GLU A 52 5.08 -16.44 -11.29
C GLU A 52 4.64 -15.34 -10.33
N LEU A 53 4.31 -15.68 -9.07
CA LEU A 53 3.86 -14.72 -8.06
C LEU A 53 4.98 -13.79 -7.63
N SER A 54 6.19 -14.32 -7.47
CA SER A 54 7.36 -13.52 -7.13
C SER A 54 7.68 -12.54 -8.26
N ASP A 55 7.57 -12.99 -9.52
CA ASP A 55 7.79 -12.15 -10.68
C ASP A 55 6.75 -11.03 -10.78
N VAL A 56 5.45 -11.32 -10.68
CA VAL A 56 4.42 -10.28 -10.81
C VAL A 56 4.47 -9.29 -9.65
N LEU A 57 4.75 -9.74 -8.42
CA LEU A 57 4.91 -8.84 -7.28
C LEU A 57 6.14 -7.95 -7.42
N PHE A 58 7.23 -8.46 -8.02
CA PHE A 58 8.39 -7.63 -8.34
C PHE A 58 8.02 -6.51 -9.34
N TYR A 59 7.23 -6.83 -10.38
CA TYR A 59 6.72 -5.82 -11.31
C TYR A 59 5.84 -4.80 -10.59
N ILE A 60 4.94 -5.23 -9.70
CA ILE A 60 4.09 -4.33 -8.92
C ILE A 60 4.94 -3.42 -8.02
N ALA A 61 5.94 -3.96 -7.31
CA ALA A 61 6.82 -3.18 -6.45
C ALA A 61 7.58 -2.12 -7.25
N LEU A 62 8.13 -2.47 -8.41
CA LEU A 62 8.75 -1.50 -9.32
C LEU A 62 7.74 -0.46 -9.81
N GLY A 63 6.53 -0.86 -10.17
CA GLY A 63 5.46 0.04 -10.57
C GLY A 63 5.10 1.06 -9.49
N VAL A 64 4.95 0.62 -8.23
CA VAL A 64 4.69 1.50 -7.09
C VAL A 64 5.84 2.48 -6.87
N ILE A 65 7.08 2.00 -6.83
CA ILE A 65 8.26 2.83 -6.52
C ILE A 65 8.54 3.82 -7.64
N LEU A 66 8.68 3.33 -8.88
CA LEU A 66 9.01 4.17 -10.03
C LEU A 66 7.86 5.11 -10.37
N GLY A 67 6.64 4.59 -10.44
CA GLY A 67 5.45 5.40 -10.72
C GLY A 67 5.21 6.42 -9.63
N GLY A 68 5.32 6.03 -8.35
CA GLY A 68 5.13 6.93 -7.23
C GLY A 68 6.17 8.05 -7.21
N ARG A 69 7.43 7.74 -7.48
CA ARG A 69 8.51 8.72 -7.53
C ARG A 69 8.36 9.67 -8.72
N LEU A 70 8.18 9.13 -9.93
CA LEU A 70 8.02 9.94 -11.14
C LEU A 70 6.75 10.79 -11.07
N GLY A 71 5.64 10.24 -10.58
CA GLY A 71 4.42 11.01 -10.36
C GLY A 71 4.62 12.14 -9.34
N TYR A 72 5.44 11.94 -8.30
CA TYR A 72 5.73 13.01 -7.35
C TYR A 72 6.51 14.14 -8.02
N VAL A 73 7.58 13.78 -8.73
CA VAL A 73 8.43 14.70 -9.50
C VAL A 73 7.58 15.51 -10.48
N LEU A 74 6.78 14.83 -11.31
CA LEU A 74 6.04 15.47 -12.40
C LEU A 74 4.85 16.29 -11.90
N PHE A 75 4.11 15.81 -10.90
CA PHE A 75 2.85 16.45 -10.49
C PHE A 75 3.03 17.53 -9.43
N TYR A 76 4.02 17.40 -8.54
CA TYR A 76 4.13 18.27 -7.37
C TYR A 76 5.38 19.15 -7.32
N ASN A 77 6.50 18.75 -7.94
CA ASN A 77 7.75 19.49 -7.76
C ASN A 77 8.68 19.53 -8.99
N LEU A 78 8.11 19.60 -10.19
CA LEU A 78 8.86 19.48 -11.44
C LEU A 78 10.02 20.49 -11.55
N ALA A 79 9.78 21.75 -11.19
CA ALA A 79 10.79 22.82 -11.30
C ALA A 79 12.06 22.53 -10.48
N HIS A 80 11.91 21.95 -9.28
CA HIS A 80 13.04 21.57 -8.43
C HIS A 80 13.88 20.45 -9.04
N TYR A 81 13.23 19.42 -9.60
CA TYR A 81 13.95 18.29 -10.19
C TYR A 81 14.58 18.62 -11.55
N LEU A 82 14.10 19.66 -12.24
CA LEU A 82 14.80 20.18 -13.42
C LEU A 82 16.14 20.83 -13.07
N SER A 83 16.26 21.46 -11.90
CA SER A 83 17.52 22.00 -11.41
C SER A 83 18.39 20.97 -10.70
N HIS A 84 17.79 19.91 -10.13
CA HIS A 84 18.49 18.85 -9.41
C HIS A 84 18.07 17.44 -9.89
N PRO A 85 18.41 17.05 -11.13
CA PRO A 85 17.87 15.83 -11.75
C PRO A 85 18.26 14.53 -11.06
N LEU A 86 19.42 14.49 -10.39
CA LEU A 86 19.88 13.30 -9.67
C LEU A 86 19.04 13.00 -8.42
N GLU A 87 18.34 13.99 -7.87
CA GLU A 87 17.50 13.80 -6.69
C GLU A 87 16.32 12.87 -6.95
N VAL A 88 15.95 12.61 -8.22
CA VAL A 88 14.90 11.64 -8.57
C VAL A 88 15.21 10.26 -7.96
N PHE A 89 16.49 9.89 -7.82
CA PHE A 89 16.90 8.61 -7.23
C PHE A 89 16.89 8.59 -5.70
N TYR A 90 16.76 9.74 -5.04
CA TYR A 90 16.85 9.86 -3.57
C TYR A 90 15.52 9.50 -2.92
N ILE A 91 15.09 8.26 -3.07
CA ILE A 91 13.78 7.76 -2.60
C ILE A 91 13.64 7.79 -1.06
N TRP A 92 14.76 7.86 -0.34
CA TRP A 92 14.79 7.95 1.13
C TRP A 92 14.42 9.33 1.67
N THR A 93 14.37 10.38 0.83
CA THR A 93 13.95 11.72 1.26
C THR A 93 12.44 11.89 1.29
N GLY A 94 11.68 10.81 1.07
CA GLY A 94 10.24 10.84 0.91
C GLY A 94 9.85 11.34 -0.48
N GLY A 95 8.63 11.86 -0.63
CA GLY A 95 8.12 12.35 -1.92
C GLY A 95 7.68 11.24 -2.86
N MET A 96 6.49 10.69 -2.57
CA MET A 96 5.82 9.65 -3.35
C MET A 96 4.40 10.08 -3.67
N SER A 97 3.98 9.88 -4.92
CA SER A 97 2.63 10.18 -5.39
C SER A 97 1.79 8.92 -5.42
N PHE A 98 0.63 8.92 -4.74
CA PHE A 98 -0.34 7.83 -4.86
C PHE A 98 -0.79 7.63 -6.32
N HIS A 99 -1.20 8.71 -7.00
CA HIS A 99 -1.63 8.67 -8.40
C HIS A 99 -0.53 8.12 -9.32
N GLY A 100 0.71 8.56 -9.11
CA GLY A 100 1.87 8.04 -9.82
C GLY A 100 2.06 6.54 -9.60
N GLY A 101 1.98 6.09 -8.34
CA GLY A 101 2.09 4.67 -7.99
C GLY A 101 1.00 3.82 -8.63
N LEU A 102 -0.26 4.29 -8.61
CA LEU A 102 -1.38 3.60 -9.25
C LEU A 102 -1.18 3.45 -10.76
N ILE A 103 -0.79 4.52 -11.45
CA ILE A 103 -0.47 4.49 -12.89
C ILE A 103 0.72 3.55 -13.14
N GLY A 104 1.76 3.62 -12.32
CA GLY A 104 2.94 2.76 -12.43
C GLY A 104 2.62 1.29 -12.29
N VAL A 105 1.80 0.90 -11.31
CA VAL A 105 1.31 -0.47 -11.14
C VAL A 105 0.48 -0.90 -12.35
N ALA A 106 -0.43 -0.05 -12.83
CA ALA A 106 -1.22 -0.37 -14.00
C ALA A 106 -0.34 -0.65 -15.23
N VAL A 107 0.67 0.19 -15.48
CA VAL A 107 1.64 -0.05 -16.55
C VAL A 107 2.44 -1.33 -16.30
N ALA A 108 2.89 -1.58 -15.07
CA ALA A 108 3.66 -2.77 -14.73
C ALA A 108 2.89 -4.08 -14.98
N LEU A 109 1.62 -4.13 -14.58
CA LEU A 109 0.74 -5.28 -14.87
C LEU A 109 0.54 -5.48 -16.37
N LEU A 110 0.62 -4.43 -17.18
CA LEU A 110 0.32 -4.46 -18.61
C LEU A 110 1.53 -5.04 -19.34
N LEU A 111 2.71 -4.61 -18.91
CA LEU A 111 3.97 -5.18 -19.33
C LEU A 111 4.08 -6.66 -18.91
N TYR A 112 3.64 -7.00 -17.70
CA TYR A 112 3.63 -8.39 -17.23
C TYR A 112 2.66 -9.28 -18.03
N ALA A 113 1.44 -8.80 -18.29
CA ALA A 113 0.45 -9.48 -19.12
C ALA A 113 1.02 -9.75 -20.53
N ARG A 114 1.63 -8.73 -21.16
CA ARG A 114 2.29 -8.86 -22.47
C ARG A 114 3.46 -9.84 -22.43
N LYS A 115 4.33 -9.76 -21.42
CA LYS A 115 5.49 -10.67 -21.26
C LYS A 115 5.05 -12.13 -21.19
N THR A 116 3.93 -12.39 -20.51
CA THR A 116 3.44 -13.75 -20.27
C THR A 116 2.38 -14.23 -21.26
N GLY A 117 2.04 -13.42 -22.27
CA GLY A 117 1.00 -13.75 -23.24
C GLY A 117 -0.41 -13.86 -22.65
N ARG A 118 -0.65 -13.28 -21.47
CA ARG A 118 -1.95 -13.28 -20.79
C ARG A 118 -2.77 -12.05 -21.17
N ALA A 119 -4.09 -12.20 -21.18
CA ALA A 119 -4.98 -11.06 -21.26
C ALA A 119 -4.79 -10.17 -20.01
N TRP A 120 -4.89 -8.86 -20.19
CA TRP A 120 -4.81 -7.89 -19.09
C TRP A 120 -5.74 -8.26 -17.93
N PHE A 121 -7.01 -8.52 -18.23
CA PHE A 121 -8.00 -8.89 -17.21
C PHE A 121 -7.68 -10.22 -16.52
N ALA A 122 -7.08 -11.19 -17.22
CA ALA A 122 -6.66 -12.43 -16.57
C ALA A 122 -5.58 -12.20 -15.49
N VAL A 123 -4.74 -11.18 -15.66
CA VAL A 123 -3.76 -10.77 -14.65
C VAL A 123 -4.42 -9.99 -13.52
N THR A 124 -5.23 -8.99 -13.84
CA THR A 124 -5.86 -8.17 -12.80
C THR A 124 -6.90 -8.92 -11.99
N ASP A 125 -7.67 -9.83 -12.59
CA ASP A 125 -8.69 -10.62 -11.90
C ASP A 125 -8.05 -11.60 -10.90
N PHE A 126 -6.91 -12.18 -11.25
CA PHE A 126 -6.15 -13.04 -10.33
C PHE A 126 -5.60 -12.25 -9.13
N LEU A 127 -5.16 -11.00 -9.34
CA LEU A 127 -4.54 -10.16 -8.32
C LEU A 127 -5.53 -9.34 -7.48
N ALA A 128 -6.70 -9.00 -8.03
CA ALA A 128 -7.73 -8.21 -7.37
C ALA A 128 -8.08 -8.71 -5.95
N PRO A 129 -8.34 -10.01 -5.71
CA PRO A 129 -8.63 -10.49 -4.36
C PRO A 129 -7.42 -10.47 -3.40
N LEU A 130 -6.21 -10.19 -3.90
CA LEU A 130 -4.99 -10.04 -3.10
C LEU A 130 -4.75 -8.58 -2.70
N ALA A 131 -5.30 -7.60 -3.43
CA ALA A 131 -5.09 -6.18 -3.16
C ALA A 131 -5.50 -5.75 -1.74
N PRO A 132 -6.62 -6.24 -1.15
CA PRO A 132 -6.98 -5.91 0.22
C PRO A 132 -5.94 -6.32 1.27
N ALA A 133 -5.12 -7.34 0.98
CA ALA A 133 -4.02 -7.75 1.85
C ALA A 133 -2.92 -6.68 1.94
N GLY A 134 -2.80 -5.79 0.95
CA GLY A 134 -1.96 -4.59 1.03
C GLY A 134 -2.68 -3.41 1.67
N LEU A 135 -3.96 -3.18 1.31
CA LEU A 135 -4.74 -2.05 1.81
C LEU A 135 -4.91 -2.10 3.33
N GLY A 136 -5.37 -3.23 3.88
CA GLY A 136 -5.63 -3.39 5.32
C GLY A 136 -4.42 -3.02 6.19
N PRO A 137 -3.27 -3.68 6.03
CA PRO A 137 -2.05 -3.34 6.75
C PRO A 137 -1.59 -1.89 6.52
N GLY A 138 -1.71 -1.36 5.30
CA GLY A 138 -1.40 0.04 5.02
C GLY A 138 -2.19 1.00 5.90
N ARG A 139 -3.50 0.76 6.06
CA ARG A 139 -4.37 1.56 6.93
C ARG A 139 -4.03 1.42 8.41
N ILE A 140 -3.62 0.23 8.85
CA ILE A 140 -3.07 0.04 10.21
C ILE A 140 -1.78 0.85 10.38
N GLY A 141 -0.92 0.88 9.37
CA GLY A 141 0.25 1.74 9.34
C GLY A 141 -0.09 3.22 9.49
N ASN A 142 -1.11 3.72 8.79
CA ASN A 142 -1.58 5.10 8.96
C ASN A 142 -2.11 5.36 10.38
N PHE A 143 -2.81 4.39 10.97
CA PHE A 143 -3.27 4.52 12.35
C PHE A 143 -2.11 4.59 13.35
N ILE A 144 -1.07 3.76 13.19
CA ILE A 144 0.15 3.77 14.02
C ILE A 144 0.89 5.10 13.89
N ASN A 145 1.06 5.59 12.66
CA ASN A 145 1.63 6.90 12.38
C ASN A 145 0.76 8.07 12.87
N GLN A 146 -0.47 7.77 13.32
CA GLN A 146 -1.49 8.76 13.63
C GLN A 146 -1.66 9.76 12.49
N GLU A 147 -1.87 9.31 11.25
CA GLU A 147 -2.10 10.14 10.05
C GLU A 147 -3.39 9.74 9.32
N LEU A 148 -3.94 10.60 8.46
CA LEU A 148 -5.17 10.33 7.68
C LEU A 148 -6.43 10.04 8.53
N TRP A 149 -6.53 10.68 9.69
CA TRP A 149 -7.75 10.65 10.48
C TRP A 149 -8.87 11.46 9.82
N GLY A 150 -10.11 11.20 10.22
CA GLY A 150 -11.29 11.82 9.62
C GLY A 150 -11.66 13.19 10.20
N ARG A 151 -12.88 13.62 9.86
CA ARG A 151 -13.47 14.85 10.41
C ARG A 151 -13.70 14.75 11.92
N VAL A 152 -13.85 15.92 12.56
CA VAL A 152 -14.27 16.05 13.96
C VAL A 152 -15.62 15.35 14.16
N THR A 153 -15.80 14.70 15.32
CA THR A 153 -16.99 13.90 15.61
C THR A 153 -17.32 13.87 17.09
N ASP A 154 -18.62 13.89 17.38
CA ASP A 154 -19.15 13.77 18.74
C ASP A 154 -19.50 12.32 19.12
N LEU A 155 -19.22 11.36 18.23
CA LEU A 155 -19.49 9.94 18.47
C LEU A 155 -18.61 9.38 19.60
N PRO A 156 -19.11 8.40 20.38
CA PRO A 156 -18.43 7.95 21.60
C PRO A 156 -17.07 7.27 21.35
N TRP A 157 -16.80 6.81 20.13
CA TRP A 157 -15.52 6.22 19.71
C TRP A 157 -14.60 7.21 18.96
N GLY A 158 -14.92 8.50 18.94
CA GLY A 158 -14.02 9.54 18.43
C GLY A 158 -12.69 9.56 19.19
N MET A 159 -11.59 9.66 18.44
CA MET A 159 -10.22 9.62 18.95
C MET A 159 -9.50 10.96 18.77
N VAL A 160 -8.74 11.36 19.78
CA VAL A 160 -7.84 12.51 19.73
C VAL A 160 -6.48 12.04 19.23
N PHE A 161 -6.02 12.60 18.12
CA PHE A 161 -4.72 12.30 17.52
C PHE A 161 -3.74 13.42 17.85
N ARG A 162 -2.49 13.10 18.20
CA ARG A 162 -1.47 14.09 18.62
C ARG A 162 -1.27 15.22 17.61
N PRO A 163 -1.07 14.93 16.30
CA PRO A 163 -0.96 15.98 15.28
C PRO A 163 -2.32 16.60 14.88
N GLY A 164 -3.44 16.05 15.35
CA GLY A 164 -4.80 16.43 14.92
C GLY A 164 -5.52 17.49 15.76
N GLY A 165 -4.85 18.00 16.79
CA GLY A 165 -5.40 18.97 17.74
C GLY A 165 -6.20 18.32 18.87
N PRO A 166 -6.85 19.12 19.73
CA PRO A 166 -7.58 18.61 20.90
C PRO A 166 -8.90 17.94 20.54
N GLU A 167 -9.45 18.20 19.35
CA GLU A 167 -10.77 17.73 18.98
C GLU A 167 -10.82 16.22 18.68
N PRO A 168 -11.85 15.50 19.13
CA PRO A 168 -12.05 14.10 18.78
C PRO A 168 -12.43 13.95 17.31
N ARG A 169 -11.83 12.98 16.63
CA ARG A 169 -12.01 12.74 15.20
C ARG A 169 -12.33 11.27 14.91
N HIS A 170 -12.96 11.03 13.78
CA HIS A 170 -13.17 9.66 13.32
C HIS A 170 -11.83 8.96 13.08
N PRO A 171 -11.55 7.79 13.67
CA PRO A 171 -10.43 6.95 13.28
C PRO A 171 -10.70 6.25 11.95
N THR A 172 -10.82 7.01 10.86
CA THR A 172 -11.16 6.53 9.51
C THR A 172 -10.20 5.46 9.02
N GLN A 173 -8.94 5.50 9.45
CA GLN A 173 -7.95 4.46 9.15
C GLN A 173 -8.42 3.08 9.61
N LEU A 174 -9.07 2.99 10.79
CA LEU A 174 -9.61 1.73 11.29
C LEU A 174 -10.86 1.30 10.50
N TYR A 175 -11.66 2.26 10.03
CA TYR A 175 -12.81 1.97 9.18
C TYR A 175 -12.35 1.44 7.82
N GLU A 176 -11.35 2.08 7.21
CA GLU A 176 -10.75 1.67 5.94
C GLU A 176 -10.03 0.32 6.09
N ALA A 177 -9.32 0.06 7.20
CA ALA A 177 -8.74 -1.25 7.48
C ALA A 177 -9.81 -2.35 7.57
N ALA A 178 -10.95 -2.05 8.20
CA ALA A 178 -12.06 -3.00 8.33
C ALA A 178 -12.81 -3.20 7.00
N LEU A 179 -13.05 -2.15 6.23
CA LEU A 179 -13.87 -2.20 5.01
C LEU A 179 -13.05 -2.51 3.76
N GLU A 180 -12.01 -1.73 3.48
CA GLU A 180 -11.14 -1.90 2.30
C GLU A 180 -10.11 -3.03 2.49
N GLY A 181 -9.76 -3.34 3.74
CA GLY A 181 -8.94 -4.48 4.10
C GLY A 181 -9.78 -5.74 4.30
N VAL A 182 -10.40 -5.88 5.47
CA VAL A 182 -11.02 -7.16 5.87
C VAL A 182 -12.28 -7.50 5.07
N ALA A 183 -13.26 -6.60 5.01
CA ALA A 183 -14.54 -6.88 4.35
C ALA A 183 -14.36 -7.10 2.84
N LEU A 184 -13.61 -6.22 2.18
CA LEU A 184 -13.29 -6.35 0.75
C LEU A 184 -12.48 -7.62 0.47
N PHE A 185 -11.51 -7.98 1.34
CA PHE A 185 -10.81 -9.26 1.24
C PHE A 185 -11.79 -10.43 1.25
N VAL A 186 -12.67 -10.50 2.25
CA VAL A 186 -13.64 -11.60 2.40
C VAL A 186 -14.56 -11.68 1.17
N ILE A 187 -15.10 -10.56 0.71
CA ILE A 187 -15.99 -10.51 -0.46
C ILE A 187 -15.29 -11.05 -1.69
N LEU A 188 -14.11 -10.50 -2.04
CA LEU A 188 -13.38 -10.91 -3.23
C LEU A 188 -12.86 -12.34 -3.10
N TRP A 189 -12.38 -12.72 -1.91
CA TRP A 189 -11.81 -14.04 -1.68
C TRP A 189 -12.83 -15.16 -1.80
N LEU A 190 -14.06 -14.93 -1.34
CA LEU A 190 -15.15 -15.90 -1.48
C LEU A 190 -15.73 -15.94 -2.90
N TYR A 191 -15.73 -14.82 -3.60
CA TYR A 191 -16.23 -14.74 -4.97
C TYR A 191 -15.30 -15.40 -6.00
N SER A 192 -13.98 -15.25 -5.85
CA SER A 192 -12.96 -15.67 -6.84
C SER A 192 -12.29 -17.01 -6.57
#